data_AF-D1ADE1-F1
#
_entry.id   AF-D1ADE1-F1
#
_cell.length_a   1.000
_cell.length_b   1.000
_cell.length_c   1.000
_cell.angle_alpha   90.00
_cell.angle_beta   90.00
_cell.angle_gamma   90.00
#
_symmetry.space_group_name_H-M   'P 1'
#
loop_
_entity.id
_entity.type
_entity.pdbx_description
1 polymer ?
#
loop_
_entity_poly.entity_id
_entity_poly.type
_entity_poly.pdbx_seq_one_letter_code
_entity_poly.pdbx_strand_id
1 'polypeptide(L)'
;MTRSSFMSLSVLLGADAYIACSTYPDRPESGPILSISAGDLSLMISPATRGLATDDDLATAHRLAEAITAYVAEIERQHSENACRCDTSIPDTSAA
;
A
#
# COMPACT_ATOMS: atom_id res chain seq x y z
N MET A 1 -2.71 -33.37 -1.45
CA MET A 1 -2.99 -32.56 -0.24
C MET A 1 -1.93 -31.47 -0.16
N THR A 2 -2.22 -30.27 -0.66
CA THR A 2 -1.28 -29.14 -0.60
C THR A 2 -1.41 -28.51 0.78
N ARG A 3 -0.33 -28.57 1.57
CA ARG A 3 -0.30 -27.99 2.92
C ARG A 3 -0.31 -26.47 2.76
N SER A 4 -1.42 -25.83 3.10
CA SER A 4 -1.51 -24.37 3.09
C SER A 4 -0.65 -23.84 4.24
N SER A 5 0.52 -23.29 3.92
CA SER A 5 1.36 -22.60 4.88
C SER A 5 0.89 -21.15 4.98
N PHE A 6 0.34 -20.79 6.14
CA PHE A 6 0.00 -19.41 6.46
C PHE A 6 1.21 -18.72 7.09
N MET A 7 1.62 -17.60 6.52
CA MET A 7 2.60 -16.69 7.11
C MET A 7 1.98 -15.30 7.19
N SER A 8 2.14 -14.65 8.33
CA SER A 8 1.77 -13.25 8.51
C SER A 8 3.04 -12.42 8.69
N LEU A 9 3.13 -11.33 7.94
CA LEU A 9 4.17 -10.32 8.06
C LEU A 9 3.47 -8.98 8.24
N SER A 10 3.89 -8.21 9.23
CA SER A 10 3.46 -6.82 9.42
C SER A 10 4.61 -5.89 9.11
N VAL A 11 4.34 -4.86 8.31
CA VAL A 11 5.34 -3.87 7.88
C VAL A 11 4.85 -2.51 8.33
N LEU A 12 5.70 -1.78 9.05
CA LEU A 12 5.48 -0.37 9.35
C LEU A 12 6.13 0.45 8.25
N LEU A 13 5.33 1.26 7.55
CA LEU A 13 5.82 2.15 6.48
C LEU A 13 6.17 3.51 7.10
N GLY A 14 7.48 3.77 7.24
CA GLY A 14 8.01 5.07 7.66
C GLY A 14 8.06 6.09 6.52
N ALA A 15 8.52 7.30 6.81
CA ALA A 15 8.67 8.37 5.82
C ALA A 15 9.70 8.06 4.72
N ASP A 16 10.59 7.09 4.96
CA ASP A 16 11.59 6.56 4.03
C ASP A 16 11.09 5.36 3.23
N ALA A 17 9.84 4.91 3.44
CA ALA A 17 9.29 3.78 2.72
C ALA A 17 9.18 4.10 1.21
N TYR A 18 9.55 3.10 0.40
CA TYR A 18 9.50 3.16 -1.05
C TYR A 18 8.50 2.14 -1.58
N ILE A 19 7.55 2.60 -2.39
CA ILE A 19 6.56 1.74 -3.05
C ILE A 19 6.58 2.07 -4.54
N ALA A 20 6.84 1.08 -5.38
CA ALA A 20 6.83 1.27 -6.83
C ALA A 20 6.41 0.01 -7.58
N CYS A 21 5.69 0.21 -8.69
CA CYS A 21 5.46 -0.83 -9.69
C CYS A 21 6.47 -0.65 -10.83
N SER A 22 7.38 -1.62 -10.98
CA SER A 22 8.28 -1.68 -12.12
C SER A 22 7.64 -2.52 -13.22
N THR A 23 7.61 -1.97 -14.43
CA THR A 23 7.18 -2.67 -15.64
C THR A 23 8.33 -2.72 -16.62
N TYR A 24 8.38 -3.77 -17.43
CA TYR A 24 9.46 -4.00 -18.40
C TYR A 24 8.85 -4.21 -19.79
N PRO A 25 8.46 -3.14 -20.50
CA PRO A 25 7.80 -3.25 -21.80
C PRO A 25 8.64 -4.00 -22.83
N ASP A 26 9.97 -3.80 -22.79
CA ASP A 26 10.92 -4.46 -23.70
C ASP A 26 11.22 -5.92 -23.33
N ARG A 27 10.70 -6.40 -22.19
CA ARG A 27 10.87 -7.76 -21.66
C ARG A 27 9.56 -8.26 -21.06
N PRO A 28 8.52 -8.45 -21.89
CA PRO A 28 7.17 -8.77 -21.43
C PRO A 28 7.13 -10.04 -20.56
N GLU A 29 8.03 -10.99 -20.80
CA GLU A 29 8.22 -12.21 -20.00
C GLU A 29 8.55 -11.94 -18.52
N SER A 30 9.00 -10.73 -18.17
CA SER A 30 9.34 -10.35 -16.80
C SER A 30 8.10 -10.09 -15.94
N GLY A 31 6.98 -9.69 -16.55
CA GLY A 31 5.77 -9.25 -15.85
C GLY A 31 5.97 -7.98 -15.00
N PRO A 32 4.89 -7.47 -14.38
CA PRO A 32 4.98 -6.37 -13.41
C PRO A 32 5.57 -6.86 -12.08
N ILE A 33 6.33 -5.99 -11.41
CA ILE A 33 6.84 -6.24 -10.06
C ILE A 33 6.47 -5.04 -9.18
N LEU A 34 5.64 -5.28 -8.17
CA LEU A 34 5.38 -4.31 -7.11
C LEU A 34 6.42 -4.50 -6.01
N SER A 35 7.23 -3.47 -5.77
CA SER A 35 8.25 -3.45 -4.72
C SER A 35 7.81 -2.54 -3.59
N ILE A 36 7.94 -3.03 -2.36
CA ILE A 36 7.72 -2.29 -1.11
C ILE A 36 8.98 -2.44 -0.28
N SER A 37 9.67 -1.34 0.00
CA SER A 37 10.86 -1.31 0.84
C SER A 37 10.63 -0.38 2.03
N ALA A 38 10.99 -0.81 3.24
CA ALA A 38 10.92 -0.02 4.47
C ALA A 38 12.06 -0.43 5.41
N GLY A 39 13.00 0.49 5.67
CA GLY A 39 14.25 0.16 6.34
C GLY A 39 14.98 -0.98 5.63
N ASP A 40 15.34 -2.02 6.37
CA ASP A 40 16.05 -3.21 5.86
C ASP A 40 15.13 -4.27 5.22
N LEU A 41 13.80 -4.05 5.22
CA LEU A 41 12.85 -4.96 4.60
C LEU A 41 12.62 -4.58 3.13
N SER A 42 12.70 -5.56 2.24
CA SER A 42 12.23 -5.44 0.85
C SER A 42 11.29 -6.59 0.51
N LEU A 43 10.06 -6.25 0.13
CA LEU A 43 9.02 -7.15 -0.33
C LEU A 43 8.77 -6.92 -1.83
N MET A 44 8.75 -8.00 -2.60
CA MET A 44 8.39 -7.98 -4.01
C MET A 44 7.17 -8.86 -4.25
N ILE A 45 6.20 -8.33 -4.98
CA ILE A 45 4.98 -9.03 -5.40
C ILE A 45 4.96 -9.07 -6.92
N SER A 46 4.83 -10.27 -7.48
CA SER A 46 4.73 -10.51 -8.92
C SER A 46 3.73 -11.62 -9.21
N PRO A 47 3.13 -11.68 -10.41
CA PRO A 47 2.31 -12.82 -10.82
C PRO A 47 3.06 -14.14 -10.66
N ALA A 48 2.33 -15.23 -10.37
CA ALA A 48 2.92 -16.55 -10.18
C ALA A 48 3.65 -17.05 -11.44
N THR A 49 3.06 -16.76 -12.61
CA THR A 49 3.67 -17.00 -13.92
C THR A 49 4.00 -15.66 -14.57
N ARG A 50 5.29 -15.35 -14.69
CA ARG A 50 5.72 -14.09 -15.30
C ARG A 50 5.47 -14.09 -16.80
N GLY A 51 5.09 -12.93 -17.33
CA GLY A 51 4.77 -12.75 -18.75
C GLY A 51 3.45 -13.32 -19.22
N LEU A 52 2.66 -13.93 -18.34
CA LEU A 52 1.40 -14.56 -18.69
C LEU A 52 0.39 -14.33 -17.57
N ALA A 53 -0.05 -13.08 -17.43
CA ALA A 53 -1.08 -12.71 -16.47
C ALA A 53 -2.40 -13.39 -16.84
N THR A 54 -2.99 -14.09 -15.89
CA THR A 54 -4.29 -14.76 -16.02
C THR A 54 -5.42 -13.88 -15.48
N ASP A 55 -6.67 -14.28 -15.73
CA ASP A 55 -7.84 -13.61 -15.15
C ASP A 55 -7.82 -13.63 -13.61
N ASP A 56 -7.28 -14.70 -13.01
CA ASP A 56 -7.12 -14.82 -11.56
C ASP A 56 -6.06 -13.85 -11.01
N ASP A 57 -4.96 -13.66 -11.74
CA ASP A 57 -3.94 -12.65 -11.40
C ASP A 57 -4.54 -11.24 -11.45
N LEU A 58 -5.34 -10.96 -12.49
CA LEU A 58 -6.02 -9.67 -12.65
C LEU A 58 -7.04 -9.43 -11.52
N ALA A 59 -7.88 -10.42 -11.21
CA ALA A 59 -8.84 -10.34 -10.11
C ALA A 59 -8.14 -10.15 -8.75
N THR A 60 -6.95 -10.73 -8.57
CA THR A 60 -6.14 -10.53 -7.36
C THR A 60 -5.54 -9.13 -7.30
N ALA A 61 -5.02 -8.61 -8.41
CA ALA A 61 -4.52 -7.25 -8.51
C ALA A 61 -5.62 -6.20 -8.24
N HIS A 62 -6.84 -6.42 -8.74
CA HIS A 62 -7.99 -5.56 -8.46
C HIS A 62 -8.34 -5.53 -6.96
N ARG A 63 -8.40 -6.70 -6.31
CA ARG A 63 -8.63 -6.78 -4.85
C ARG A 63 -7.54 -6.05 -4.06
N LEU A 64 -6.29 -6.13 -4.50
CA LEU A 64 -5.20 -5.36 -3.90
C LEU A 64 -5.40 -3.85 -4.07
N ALA A 65 -5.75 -3.39 -5.27
CA ALA A 65 -6.01 -1.98 -5.56
C ALA A 65 -7.19 -1.43 -4.73
N GLU A 66 -8.27 -2.20 -4.58
CA GLU A 66 -9.42 -1.84 -3.74
C GLU A 66 -9.00 -1.67 -2.27
N ALA A 67 -8.22 -2.61 -1.73
CA ALA A 67 -7.74 -2.54 -0.35
C ALA A 67 -6.81 -1.33 -0.11
N ILE A 68 -5.91 -1.04 -1.05
CA ILE A 68 -5.04 0.15 -0.99
C ILE A 68 -5.86 1.44 -1.07
N THR A 69 -6.86 1.48 -1.96
CA THR A 69 -7.73 2.66 -2.09
C THR A 69 -8.51 2.93 -0.81
N ALA A 70 -9.05 1.89 -0.17
CA ALA A 70 -9.71 2.00 1.13
C ALA A 70 -8.75 2.48 2.23
N TYR A 71 -7.51 1.97 2.23
CA TYR A 71 -6.47 2.44 3.15
C TYR A 71 -6.16 3.92 2.98
N VAL A 72 -5.98 4.39 1.73
CA VAL A 72 -5.73 5.81 1.43
C VAL A 72 -6.86 6.70 1.96
N ALA A 73 -8.11 6.35 1.65
CA ALA A 73 -9.28 7.12 2.08
C ALA A 73 -9.36 7.23 3.62
N GLU A 74 -8.99 6.18 4.33
CA GLU A 74 -8.98 6.19 5.80
C GLU A 74 -7.84 7.07 6.36
N ILE A 75 -6.64 7.04 5.76
CA ILE A 75 -5.55 7.95 6.15
C ILE A 75 -5.94 9.41 5.91
N GLU A 76 -6.57 9.73 4.78
CA GLU A 76 -7.06 11.08 4.47
C GLU A 76 -8.10 11.56 5.49
N ARG A 77 -9.05 10.69 5.87
CA ARG A 77 -10.05 10.98 6.90
C ARG A 77 -9.39 11.31 8.23
N GLN A 78 -8.48 10.45 8.70
CA GLN A 78 -7.76 10.66 9.97
C GLN A 78 -6.88 11.92 9.94
N HIS A 79 -6.21 12.19 8.82
CA HIS A 79 -5.41 13.39 8.64
C HIS A 79 -6.25 14.67 8.75
N SER A 80 -7.41 14.69 8.08
CA SER A 80 -8.34 15.82 8.12
C SER A 80 -8.87 16.07 9.54
N GLU A 81 -9.24 15.01 10.26
CA GLU A 81 -9.71 15.11 11.66
C GLU A 81 -8.63 15.66 12.59
N ASN A 82 -7.38 15.22 12.42
CA ASN A 82 -6.26 15.71 13.22
C ASN A 82 -5.95 17.18 12.95
N ALA A 83 -6.06 17.62 11.69
CA ALA A 83 -5.90 19.03 11.33
C ALA A 83 -6.98 19.91 11.99
N CYS A 84 -8.25 19.49 11.97
CA CYS A 84 -9.35 20.24 12.61
C CYS A 84 -9.23 20.31 14.14
N ARG A 85 -8.66 19.29 14.79
CA ARG A 85 -8.44 19.28 16.25
C ARG A 85 -7.37 20.28 16.68
N CYS A 86 -6.36 20.55 15.86
CA CYS A 86 -5.34 21.55 16.16
C CYS A 86 -5.89 22.99 16.11
N ASP A 87 -6.90 23.25 15.29
CA ASP A 87 -7.45 24.60 15.05
C ASP A 87 -8.43 25.08 16.14
N THR A 88 -8.94 24.16 16.97
CA THR A 88 -9.95 24.46 18.01
C THR A 88 -9.37 24.81 19.38
N SER A 89 -8.04 24.97 19.51
CA SER A 89 -7.36 25.16 20.81
C SER A 89 -7.15 26.62 21.25
N ILE A 90 -7.77 27.63 20.61
CA ILE A 90 -7.76 29.01 21.13
C ILE A 90 -9.17 29.58 21.22
N PRO A 91 -9.82 29.56 22.41
CA PRO A 91 -10.70 30.64 22.79
C PRO A 91 -9.85 31.72 23.48
N ASP A 92 -9.50 32.78 22.75
CA ASP A 92 -9.07 34.04 23.34
C ASP A 92 -10.25 34.62 24.13
N THR A 93 -10.40 34.16 25.36
CA THR A 93 -11.20 34.88 26.37
C THR A 93 -10.29 35.95 26.96
N SER A 94 -10.10 37.05 26.23
CA SER A 94 -9.65 38.30 26.82
C SER A 94 -10.88 39.12 27.21
N ALA A 95 -11.40 38.81 28.40
CA ALA A 95 -12.23 39.73 29.15
C ALA A 95 -11.31 40.51 30.11
N ALA A 96 -11.12 41.81 29.87
CA ALA A 96 -10.87 42.86 30.85
C ALA A 96 -10.82 44.23 30.16
#